data_AF-A0AAU7X1Y7-F1
#
_entry.id   AF-A0AAU7X1Y7-F1
#
_cell.length_a   1.000
_cell.length_b   1.000
_cell.length_c   1.000
_cell.angle_alpha   90.00
_cell.angle_beta   90.00
_cell.angle_gamma   90.00
#
_symmetry.space_group_name_H-M   'P 1'
#
loop_
_entity.id
_entity.type
_entity.pdbx_description
1 polymer ?
#
loop_
_entity_poly.entity_id
_entity_poly.type
_entity_poly.pdbx_seq_one_letter_code
_entity_poly.pdbx_strand_id
1 'polypeptide(L)' 'MTFALQLLQSSAQTVIQIALCVGYQTPSQFAVRFRDRFGFAPTAVRGHRR' A
#
# COMPACT_ATOMS: atom_id res chain seq x y z
N MET A 1 3.27 -7.04 6.55
CA MET A 1 2.39 -6.31 5.62
C MET A 1 1.29 -5.51 6.30
N THR A 2 0.93 -5.78 7.56
CA THR A 2 -0.02 -4.98 8.36
C THR A 2 0.44 -3.54 8.59
N PHE A 3 1.75 -3.30 8.73
CA PHE A 3 2.32 -1.94 8.84
C PHE A 3 1.97 -1.03 7.66
N ALA A 4 1.96 -1.57 6.44
CA ALA A 4 1.60 -0.81 5.24
C ALA A 4 0.11 -0.40 5.23
N LEU A 5 -0.77 -1.25 5.74
CA LEU A 5 -2.19 -0.92 5.93
C LEU A 5 -2.38 0.18 6.98
N GLN A 6 -1.70 0.08 8.12
CA GLN A 6 -1.73 1.13 9.14
C GLN A 6 -1.21 2.46 8.58
N LEU A 7 -0.13 2.47 7.80
CA LEU A 7 0.35 3.68 7.14
C LEU A 7 -0.66 4.22 6.12
N LEU A 8 -1.33 3.36 5.35
CA LEU A 8 -2.35 3.79 4.39
C LEU A 8 -3.55 4.47 5.08
N GLN A 9 -3.92 4.02 6.29
CA GLN A 9 -5.04 4.54 7.07
C GLN A 9 -4.68 5.75 7.94
N SER A 10 -3.49 5.73 8.54
CA SER A 10 -3.03 6.74 9.51
C SER A 10 -2.32 7.92 8.84
N SER A 11 -1.75 7.71 7.65
CA SER A 11 -0.99 8.74 6.94
C SER A 11 -1.55 9.06 5.57
N ALA A 12 -1.24 10.25 5.05
CA ALA A 12 -1.54 10.66 3.67
C ALA A 12 -0.45 10.20 2.66
N GLN A 13 0.58 9.48 3.11
CA GLN A 13 1.74 9.09 2.30
C GLN A 13 1.36 8.21 1.11
N THR A 14 1.85 8.50 -0.09
CA THR A 14 1.44 7.75 -1.29
C THR A 14 1.84 6.27 -1.20
N VAL A 15 1.17 5.41 -1.99
CA VAL A 15 1.52 3.97 -2.11
C VAL A 15 3.01 3.78 -2.43
N ILE A 16 3.59 4.71 -3.19
CA ILE A 16 5.02 4.72 -3.53
C ILE A 16 5.88 4.92 -2.28
N GLN A 17 5.58 5.94 -1.47
CA GLN A 17 6.32 6.20 -0.24
C GLN A 17 6.23 5.04 0.74
N ILE A 18 5.04 4.43 0.87
CA ILE A 18 4.83 3.27 1.74
C ILE A 18 5.61 2.06 1.21
N ALA A 19 5.62 1.81 -0.10
CA ALA A 19 6.41 0.74 -0.69
C ALA A 19 7.91 0.91 -0.38
N LEU A 20 8.45 2.12 -0.56
CA LEU A 20 9.84 2.45 -0.25
C LEU A 20 10.13 2.30 1.24
N CYS A 21 9.23 2.76 2.11
CA CYS A 21 9.38 2.69 3.57
C CYS A 21 9.40 1.24 4.10
N VAL A 22 8.64 0.34 3.46
CA VAL A 22 8.60 -1.08 3.82
C VAL A 22 9.81 -1.86 3.26
N GLY A 23 10.65 -1.22 2.44
CA GLY A 23 11.86 -1.83 1.87
C GLY A 23 11.66 -2.42 0.46
N TYR A 24 10.55 -2.10 -0.21
CA TYR A 24 10.37 -2.48 -1.61
C TYR A 24 11.05 -1.47 -2.53
N GLN A 25 11.79 -1.99 -3.52
CA GLN A 25 12.45 -1.17 -4.53
C GLN A 25 11.46 -0.57 -5.53
N THR A 26 10.33 -1.25 -5.78
CA THR A 26 9.32 -0.79 -6.72
C THR A 26 7.90 -0.86 -6.13
N PRO A 27 7.06 0.16 -6.38
CA PRO A 27 5.66 0.17 -5.95
C PRO A 27 4.83 -0.93 -6.61
N SER A 28 5.22 -1.37 -7.81
CA SER A 28 4.55 -2.46 -8.53
C SER A 28 4.69 -3.81 -7.80
N GLN A 29 5.90 -4.18 -7.34
CA GLN A 29 6.08 -5.39 -6.53
C GLN A 29 5.28 -5.34 -5.23
N PHE A 30 5.30 -4.19 -4.56
CA PHE A 30 4.51 -3.98 -3.36
C PHE A 30 3.02 -4.18 -3.64
N ALA A 31 2.47 -3.58 -4.70
CA ALA A 31 1.06 -3.70 -5.04
C ALA A 31 0.64 -5.14 -5.39
N VAL A 32 1.50 -5.91 -6.08
CA VAL A 32 1.24 -7.32 -6.38
C VAL A 32 1.22 -8.15 -5.10
N ARG A 33 2.24 -8.02 -4.24
CA ARG A 33 2.30 -8.75 -2.96
C ARG A 33 1.19 -8.36 -2.01
N PHE A 34 0.82 -7.08 -1.99
CA PHE A 34 -0.26 -6.57 -1.17
C PHE A 34 -1.60 -7.12 -1.64
N ARG A 35 -1.84 -7.16 -2.95
CA ARG A 35 -3.05 -7.76 -3.53
C ARG A 35 -3.10 -9.27 -3.27
N ASP A 36 -1.99 -9.97 -3.41
CA ASP A 36 -1.90 -11.41 -3.11
C ASP A 36 -2.24 -11.70 -1.64
N ARG A 37 -1.80 -10.82 -0.72
CA ARG A 37 -2.04 -10.99 0.73
C ARG A 37 -3.43 -10.55 1.19
N PHE A 38 -3.95 -9.45 0.66
CA PHE A 38 -5.18 -8.81 1.14
C PHE A 38 -6.37 -8.96 0.18
N GLY A 39 -6.15 -9.43 -1.04
CA GLY A 39 -7.17 -9.58 -2.07
C GLY A 39 -7.49 -8.29 -2.85
N PHE A 40 -6.94 -7.14 -2.46
CA PHE A 40 -7.19 -5.85 -3.12
C PHE A 40 -5.93 -5.00 -3.27
N ALA A 41 -5.94 -4.07 -4.21
CA ALA A 41 -4.81 -3.16 -4.43
C ALA A 41 -4.73 -2.08 -3.33
N PRO A 42 -3.52 -1.65 -2.92
CA PRO A 42 -3.37 -0.58 -1.93
C PRO A 42 -3.95 0.76 -2.38
N THR A 43 -4.06 0.99 -3.69
CA THR A 43 -4.78 2.14 -4.26
C THR A 43 -6.30 2.08 -4.05
N ALA A 44 -6.89 0.88 -3.97
CA ALA A 44 -8.32 0.71 -3.71
C ALA A 44 -8.72 1.17 -2.30
N VAL A 45 -7.82 0.98 -1.31
CA VAL A 45 -8.01 1.47 0.07
C VAL A 45 -8.21 2.99 0.12
N ARG A 46 -7.57 3.73 -0.80
CA ARG A 46 -7.66 5.19 -0.88
C ARG A 46 -8.67 5.70 -1.90
N GLY A 47 -8.93 4.95 -2.95
CA GLY A 47 -9.91 5.28 -3.98
C GLY A 47 -11.34 5.38 -3.45
N HIS A 48 -11.62 4.88 -2.25
CA HIS A 48 -12.94 4.92 -1.62
C HIS A 48 -13.28 6.22 -0.87
N ARG A 49 -12.44 7.26 -0.96
CA ARG A 49 -12.70 8.60 -0.40
C ARG A 49 -13.28 9.59 -1.42
N ARG A 50 -14.12 9.12 -2.35
CA ARG A 50 -14.96 9.99 -3.19
C ARG A 50 -16.40 9.93 -2.71
#